data_AF-A0A8T4RBX1-F1
#
_entry.id   AF-A0A8T4RBX1-F1
#
_cell.length_a   1.000
_cell.length_b   1.000
_cell.length_c   1.000
_cell.angle_alpha   90.00
_cell.angle_beta   90.00
_cell.angle_gamma   90.00
#
_symmetry.space_group_name_H-M   'P 1'
#
loop_
_entity.id
_entity.type
_entity.pdbx_description
1 polymer ?
#
loop_
_entity_poly.entity_id
_entity_poly.type
_entity_poly.pdbx_seq_one_letter_code
_entity_poly.pdbx_strand_id
1 'polypeptide(L)'
;MKHVPISILAIIAIVGLAAMLSFAPFGIGPLAVRFVGPPGQQEGNTYVVPLENGEFLSNEITSLSDRQLSRLQGGRIHARDGATDYSQILTFSEFGLFNGGQLTFGSTEEGKTSDFLVFDDSIFKLQVLFASGLRSEIENNKLPGLEDESFSLMGDQYSILDTRVNTEANSITLKLYGGFGAVEFTDGNYADDQFYPGAKINGNYIDSNVRIRASETNDEISISSIEYLLNAHPARGGSVEVPQLHCVRNQLKDPEGMLSPDFDICYKGPSTQSMASLGNEVFVRPLGDSQYIIVAPNTRGQTYKIPLAQMPGTYGNRNRDFVFVEAAAGAPNINMGDYFLVNSRNDISGSSNVLRYDQLADNTVYFEDLAGSMRAAQFDPANGEGTLLVGEGTYRFVVTGTDLAMDQTNDGQINGGEARFVLLGGSRLDFGPGFTITHTTPARLFSNPAGDENTQLDVTFNGQVDLDVPSPQGSTFVLKSAGGGIKQGMTRYGTLFTWKKESGSDSLHISTGTTQSSSSSGGVFITLERPKLVKTPAVCGDNVVNGKESCDPPGSKCLGTKLFERGTCAKDCNTCVTS
;
A
#
# COMPACT_ATOMS: atom_id res chain seq x y z
N MET A 1 -55.93 -29.48 44.29
CA MET A 1 -56.83 -30.18 43.35
C MET A 1 -57.90 -29.21 42.87
N LYS A 2 -57.99 -29.04 41.52
CA LYS A 2 -59.11 -28.50 40.70
C LYS A 2 -59.34 -26.98 40.74
N HIS A 3 -59.54 -26.23 39.66
CA HIS A 3 -59.45 -26.41 38.19
C HIS A 3 -59.29 -24.99 37.57
N VAL A 4 -58.69 -24.88 36.38
CA VAL A 4 -58.61 -23.66 35.52
C VAL A 4 -59.96 -23.45 34.79
N PRO A 5 -60.32 -22.25 34.27
CA PRO A 5 -59.88 -21.82 32.92
C PRO A 5 -59.63 -20.30 32.68
N ILE A 6 -58.47 -20.00 32.08
CA ILE A 6 -58.21 -19.22 30.85
C ILE A 6 -59.23 -18.15 30.39
N SER A 7 -58.75 -16.91 30.22
CA SER A 7 -58.83 -16.06 28.98
C SER A 7 -59.17 -14.60 29.26
N ILE A 8 -58.17 -13.69 29.35
CA ILE A 8 -58.28 -12.26 28.99
C ILE A 8 -56.86 -11.72 28.69
N LEU A 9 -56.56 -11.31 27.46
CA LEU A 9 -56.35 -9.89 27.10
C LEU A 9 -55.91 -9.71 25.63
N ALA A 10 -56.58 -8.76 24.99
CA ALA A 10 -56.38 -8.26 23.64
C ALA A 10 -55.45 -7.04 23.62
N ILE A 11 -54.95 -6.67 22.42
CA ILE A 11 -54.70 -5.32 21.82
C ILE A 11 -53.85 -5.59 20.54
N ILE A 12 -54.42 -5.62 19.32
CA ILE A 12 -54.65 -4.53 18.33
C ILE A 12 -53.34 -3.75 18.01
N ALA A 13 -52.91 -3.42 16.77
CA ALA A 13 -53.10 -3.86 15.38
C ALA A 13 -52.22 -2.93 14.49
N ILE A 14 -51.48 -3.50 13.54
CA ILE A 14 -51.41 -3.15 12.09
C ILE A 14 -51.14 -1.69 11.67
N VAL A 15 -49.98 -1.46 11.02
CA VAL A 15 -49.77 -0.80 9.71
C VAL A 15 -48.37 -1.25 9.23
N GLY A 16 -48.07 -1.75 8.02
CA GLY A 16 -48.80 -2.07 6.81
C GLY A 16 -47.74 -2.60 5.82
N LEU A 17 -47.93 -3.81 5.30
CA LEU A 17 -47.03 -4.46 4.33
C LEU A 17 -47.85 -4.92 3.13
N ALA A 18 -47.24 -4.79 1.95
CA ALA A 18 -47.68 -5.22 0.62
C ALA A 18 -48.56 -4.24 -0.18
N ALA A 19 -47.96 -3.58 -1.19
CA ALA A 19 -47.99 -4.08 -2.58
C ALA A 19 -47.80 -2.91 -3.58
N MET A 20 -46.66 -2.87 -4.27
CA MET A 20 -46.59 -2.49 -5.69
C MET A 20 -45.31 -3.08 -6.30
N LEU A 21 -45.48 -4.26 -6.90
CA LEU A 21 -44.61 -4.78 -7.95
C LEU A 21 -45.01 -4.09 -9.26
N SER A 22 -44.06 -3.51 -9.97
CA SER A 22 -44.21 -3.07 -11.35
C SER A 22 -42.96 -3.46 -12.13
N PHE A 23 -43.16 -4.30 -13.14
CA PHE A 23 -42.18 -4.73 -14.13
C PHE A 23 -41.70 -3.56 -15.00
N ALA A 24 -40.40 -3.54 -15.32
CA ALA A 24 -39.93 -3.27 -16.68
C ALA A 24 -38.53 -3.90 -16.91
N PRO A 25 -38.30 -4.56 -18.05
CA PRO A 25 -37.07 -5.28 -18.37
C PRO A 25 -36.11 -4.39 -19.19
N PHE A 26 -34.86 -4.29 -18.78
CA PHE A 26 -33.79 -3.86 -19.68
C PHE A 26 -32.55 -4.72 -19.45
N GLY A 27 -32.22 -5.50 -20.47
CA GLY A 27 -30.94 -6.19 -20.57
C GLY A 27 -29.82 -5.16 -20.66
N ILE A 28 -28.85 -5.30 -19.78
CA ILE A 28 -27.54 -4.68 -19.85
C ILE A 28 -26.57 -5.86 -19.70
N GLY A 29 -25.55 -5.94 -20.55
CA GLY A 29 -24.59 -7.05 -20.65
C GLY A 29 -23.88 -7.36 -19.33
N PRO A 30 -22.99 -8.38 -19.29
CA PRO A 30 -22.37 -8.80 -18.03
C PRO A 30 -21.68 -7.61 -17.37
N LEU A 31 -22.33 -7.09 -16.34
CA LEU A 31 -21.78 -6.16 -15.38
C LEU A 31 -20.68 -6.94 -14.67
N ALA A 32 -19.44 -6.67 -15.05
CA ALA A 32 -18.29 -6.91 -14.20
C ALA A 32 -18.44 -5.99 -12.98
N VAL A 33 -19.18 -6.45 -11.98
CA VAL A 33 -19.12 -5.89 -10.64
C VAL A 33 -18.16 -6.76 -9.84
N ARG A 34 -17.38 -6.06 -9.02
CA ARG A 34 -16.90 -6.45 -7.69
C ARG A 34 -15.36 -6.57 -7.66
N PHE A 35 -14.63 -5.85 -6.81
CA PHE A 35 -15.03 -5.15 -5.59
C PHE A 35 -14.11 -3.94 -5.31
N VAL A 36 -14.66 -2.96 -4.60
CA VAL A 36 -13.95 -1.85 -3.97
C VAL A 36 -14.52 -1.78 -2.56
N GLY A 37 -13.66 -1.76 -1.56
CA GLY A 37 -14.12 -1.49 -0.20
C GLY A 37 -12.98 -1.18 0.77
N PRO A 38 -13.36 -0.92 2.03
CA PRO A 38 -12.55 -0.19 3.01
C PRO A 38 -11.49 -1.08 3.69
N PRO A 39 -10.67 -0.55 4.62
CA PRO A 39 -9.57 -1.27 5.27
C PRO A 39 -10.01 -2.61 5.87
N GLY A 40 -9.26 -3.69 5.56
CA GLY A 40 -9.51 -5.04 6.09
C GLY A 40 -10.66 -5.81 5.42
N GLN A 41 -10.91 -5.60 4.13
CA GLN A 41 -11.99 -6.28 3.42
C GLN A 41 -11.61 -7.72 3.04
N GLN A 42 -12.47 -8.67 3.44
CA GLN A 42 -12.41 -10.09 3.06
C GLN A 42 -13.21 -10.33 1.78
N GLU A 43 -12.56 -10.91 0.77
CA GLU A 43 -13.21 -11.40 -0.45
C GLU A 43 -12.84 -12.86 -0.69
N GLY A 44 -13.72 -13.75 -0.25
CA GLY A 44 -13.46 -15.18 -0.34
C GLY A 44 -12.22 -15.55 0.47
N ASN A 45 -11.23 -16.15 -0.18
CA ASN A 45 -9.98 -16.62 0.41
C ASN A 45 -8.81 -15.66 0.13
N THR A 46 -9.09 -14.36 0.15
CA THR A 46 -8.10 -13.29 0.02
C THR A 46 -8.33 -12.22 1.07
N TYR A 47 -7.27 -11.84 1.76
CA TYR A 47 -7.23 -10.75 2.73
C TYR A 47 -6.29 -9.65 2.22
N VAL A 48 -6.77 -8.41 2.20
CA VAL A 48 -6.02 -7.26 1.69
C VAL A 48 -5.54 -6.40 2.86
N VAL A 49 -4.23 -6.19 2.91
CA VAL A 49 -3.56 -5.40 3.94
C VAL A 49 -3.05 -4.10 3.31
N PRO A 50 -3.53 -2.93 3.77
CA PRO A 50 -2.98 -1.65 3.36
C PRO A 50 -1.70 -1.35 4.17
N LEU A 51 -0.53 -1.19 3.53
CA LEU A 51 0.70 -0.74 4.21
C LEU A 51 1.23 0.60 3.73
N GLU A 52 1.72 1.45 4.63
CA GLU A 52 2.50 2.66 4.31
C GLU A 52 4.00 2.36 4.20
N ASN A 53 4.75 3.27 3.56
CA ASN A 53 6.20 3.09 3.43
C ASN A 53 6.88 3.13 4.81
N GLY A 54 7.66 2.10 5.10
CA GLY A 54 8.32 1.84 6.38
C GLY A 54 7.50 0.98 7.35
N GLU A 55 6.25 0.64 7.04
CA GLU A 55 5.41 -0.18 7.91
C GLU A 55 5.62 -1.68 7.70
N PHE A 56 5.50 -2.44 8.79
CA PHE A 56 5.48 -3.90 8.75
C PHE A 56 4.05 -4.40 8.54
N LEU A 57 3.92 -5.54 7.87
CA LEU A 57 2.67 -6.28 7.71
C LEU A 57 1.96 -6.52 9.05
N SER A 58 2.76 -6.74 10.09
CA SER A 58 2.33 -6.97 11.47
C SER A 58 1.71 -5.76 12.18
N ASN A 59 1.91 -4.54 11.67
CA ASN A 59 1.22 -3.36 12.18
C ASN A 59 -0.30 -3.45 11.93
N GLU A 60 -0.68 -4.09 10.83
CA GLU A 60 -2.08 -4.21 10.38
C GLU A 60 -2.65 -5.60 10.63
N ILE A 61 -1.85 -6.66 10.43
CA ILE A 61 -2.27 -8.04 10.64
C ILE A 61 -1.15 -8.92 11.20
N THR A 62 -1.37 -9.47 12.39
CA THR A 62 -0.43 -10.38 13.04
C THR A 62 -0.70 -11.84 12.68
N SER A 63 -1.97 -12.23 12.54
CA SER A 63 -2.34 -13.60 12.17
C SER A 63 -3.70 -13.71 11.48
N LEU A 64 -3.88 -14.78 10.70
CA LEU A 64 -5.12 -15.13 10.00
C LEU A 64 -5.53 -16.57 10.34
N SER A 65 -6.83 -16.78 10.56
CA SER A 65 -7.43 -18.10 10.74
C SER A 65 -8.54 -18.35 9.73
N ASP A 66 -9.27 -19.44 9.93
CA ASP A 66 -10.54 -19.77 9.25
C ASP A 66 -11.58 -18.63 9.22
N ARG A 67 -11.51 -17.66 10.13
CA ARG A 67 -12.40 -16.49 10.16
C ARG A 67 -12.20 -15.59 8.94
N GLN A 68 -10.95 -15.37 8.54
CA GLN A 68 -10.60 -14.52 7.42
C GLN A 68 -10.39 -15.33 6.13
N LEU A 69 -9.82 -16.53 6.24
CA LEU A 69 -9.50 -17.39 5.11
C LEU A 69 -10.17 -18.75 5.31
N SER A 70 -11.33 -18.98 4.67
CA SER A 70 -12.11 -20.20 4.85
C SER A 70 -11.36 -21.49 4.50
N ARG A 71 -10.32 -21.44 3.68
CA ARG A 71 -9.44 -22.58 3.39
C ARG A 71 -8.49 -22.94 4.54
N LEU A 72 -8.35 -22.11 5.57
CA LEU A 72 -7.67 -22.47 6.83
C LEU A 72 -8.59 -23.18 7.82
N GLN A 73 -9.75 -23.68 7.38
CA GLN A 73 -10.69 -24.36 8.26
C GLN A 73 -10.02 -25.50 9.03
N GLY A 74 -10.24 -25.51 10.34
CA GLY A 74 -9.93 -26.63 11.19
C GLY A 74 -10.88 -27.81 10.95
N GLY A 75 -10.71 -28.88 11.71
CA GLY A 75 -11.57 -30.05 11.59
C GLY A 75 -11.39 -31.00 12.76
N ARG A 76 -11.83 -32.24 12.56
CA ARG A 76 -11.63 -33.32 13.52
C ARG A 76 -10.83 -34.42 12.84
N ILE A 77 -9.75 -34.85 13.47
CA ILE A 77 -8.95 -36.01 13.05
C ILE A 77 -9.27 -37.19 13.97
N HIS A 78 -9.34 -38.40 13.39
CA HIS A 78 -9.84 -39.60 14.04
C HIS A 78 -8.76 -40.68 14.14
N ALA A 79 -7.70 -40.43 14.90
CA ALA A 79 -6.69 -41.45 15.18
C ALA A 79 -7.30 -42.68 15.88
N ARG A 80 -6.63 -43.82 15.70
CA ARG A 80 -7.02 -45.09 16.33
C ARG A 80 -7.17 -44.97 17.85
N ASP A 81 -6.30 -44.18 18.47
CA ASP A 81 -6.20 -44.05 19.93
C ASP A 81 -6.99 -42.83 20.46
N GLY A 82 -7.73 -42.14 19.59
CA GLY A 82 -8.61 -41.04 19.96
C GLY A 82 -8.86 -40.05 18.84
N ALA A 83 -9.88 -39.21 19.02
CA ALA A 83 -10.18 -38.14 18.09
C ALA A 83 -9.92 -36.78 18.74
N THR A 84 -9.41 -35.83 17.98
CA THR A 84 -9.17 -34.46 18.44
C THR A 84 -9.60 -33.45 17.40
N ASP A 85 -10.10 -32.31 17.87
CA ASP A 85 -10.36 -31.17 17.02
C ASP A 85 -9.05 -30.41 16.79
N TYR A 86 -8.84 -29.90 15.58
CA TYR A 86 -7.67 -29.10 15.24
C TYR A 86 -8.06 -27.78 14.57
N SER A 87 -7.18 -26.78 14.71
CA SER A 87 -7.29 -25.48 14.04
C SER A 87 -5.98 -25.06 13.40
N GLN A 88 -6.05 -24.17 12.41
CA GLN A 88 -4.91 -23.67 11.67
C GLN A 88 -4.79 -22.15 11.78
N ILE A 89 -3.58 -21.64 11.96
CA ILE A 89 -3.28 -20.22 12.05
C ILE A 89 -2.05 -19.90 11.20
N LEU A 90 -2.15 -18.88 10.35
CA LEU A 90 -1.01 -18.24 9.71
C LEU A 90 -0.62 -17.01 10.52
N THR A 91 0.62 -16.91 10.94
CA THR A 91 1.18 -15.80 11.70
C THR A 91 2.24 -15.09 10.88
N PHE A 92 2.22 -13.76 10.85
CA PHE A 92 3.09 -12.91 10.03
C PHE A 92 4.13 -12.14 10.85
N SER A 93 4.10 -12.27 12.17
CA SER A 93 5.16 -11.81 13.08
C SER A 93 5.01 -12.49 14.44
N GLU A 94 6.12 -12.71 15.13
CA GLU A 94 6.10 -13.17 16.51
C GLU A 94 7.27 -12.55 17.27
N PHE A 95 6.95 -11.90 18.39
CA PHE A 95 7.94 -11.13 19.17
C PHE A 95 9.11 -12.02 19.59
N GLY A 96 10.33 -11.59 19.24
CA GLY A 96 11.56 -12.33 19.52
C GLY A 96 11.85 -13.49 18.57
N LEU A 97 10.96 -13.78 17.61
CA LEU A 97 11.15 -14.82 16.60
C LEU A 97 11.36 -14.22 15.20
N PHE A 98 10.42 -13.41 14.71
CA PHE A 98 10.51 -12.74 13.39
C PHE A 98 9.54 -11.55 13.26
N ASN A 99 9.87 -10.58 12.40
CA ASN A 99 9.10 -9.35 12.21
C ASN A 99 8.17 -9.37 10.99
N GLY A 100 8.45 -10.23 10.01
CA GLY A 100 7.66 -10.35 8.78
C GLY A 100 7.98 -9.28 7.74
N GLY A 101 7.07 -9.14 6.76
CA GLY A 101 7.30 -8.26 5.60
C GLY A 101 7.16 -6.78 5.94
N GLN A 102 8.07 -5.95 5.43
CA GLN A 102 8.05 -4.49 5.55
C GLN A 102 7.93 -3.84 4.18
N LEU A 103 7.06 -2.85 4.04
CA LEU A 103 7.03 -2.03 2.83
C LEU A 103 8.18 -1.02 2.88
N THR A 104 9.06 -1.03 1.88
CA THR A 104 10.21 -0.11 1.82
C THR A 104 10.35 0.51 0.44
N PHE A 105 10.83 1.75 0.37
CA PHE A 105 11.19 2.42 -0.88
C PHE A 105 12.71 2.32 -1.11
N GLY A 106 13.11 1.72 -2.21
CA GLY A 106 14.49 1.34 -2.49
C GLY A 106 14.86 1.40 -3.97
N SER A 107 16.12 1.09 -4.24
CA SER A 107 16.64 0.91 -5.61
C SER A 107 17.23 -0.49 -5.69
N THR A 108 16.83 -1.24 -6.70
CA THR A 108 17.42 -2.55 -7.00
C THR A 108 18.83 -2.41 -7.56
N GLU A 109 19.58 -3.51 -7.58
CA GLU A 109 20.90 -3.58 -8.24
C GLU A 109 20.84 -3.22 -9.74
N GLU A 110 19.66 -3.37 -10.36
CA GLU A 110 19.39 -2.99 -11.77
C GLU A 110 19.11 -1.47 -11.94
N GLY A 111 19.23 -0.68 -10.86
CA GLY A 111 19.03 0.77 -10.87
C GLY A 111 17.56 1.19 -10.91
N LYS A 112 16.61 0.25 -10.79
CA LYS A 112 15.18 0.56 -10.74
C LYS A 112 14.79 0.96 -9.33
N THR A 113 14.39 2.22 -9.15
CA THR A 113 13.85 2.75 -7.90
C THR A 113 12.34 2.51 -7.84
N SER A 114 11.88 1.83 -6.80
CA SER A 114 10.47 1.51 -6.53
C SER A 114 10.28 1.26 -5.04
N ASP A 115 9.04 1.10 -4.64
CA ASP A 115 8.60 0.40 -3.44
C ASP A 115 8.61 -1.14 -3.60
N PHE A 116 8.96 -1.82 -2.51
CA PHE A 116 9.09 -3.27 -2.41
C PHE A 116 8.53 -3.74 -1.06
N LEU A 117 7.82 -4.86 -1.07
CA LEU A 117 7.58 -5.61 0.17
C LEU A 117 8.81 -6.49 0.44
N VAL A 118 9.53 -6.22 1.51
CA VAL A 118 10.81 -6.85 1.84
C VAL A 118 10.67 -7.76 3.06
N PHE A 119 11.24 -8.95 3.01
CA PHE A 119 11.35 -9.85 4.15
C PHE A 119 12.83 -10.14 4.43
N ASP A 120 13.28 -9.80 5.64
CA ASP A 120 14.68 -9.98 6.06
C ASP A 120 14.93 -11.25 6.88
N ASP A 121 13.87 -11.84 7.45
CA ASP A 121 13.98 -12.99 8.36
C ASP A 121 13.11 -14.19 7.93
N SER A 122 11.82 -14.16 8.22
CA SER A 122 10.86 -15.22 7.93
C SER A 122 9.61 -14.64 7.27
N ILE A 123 9.01 -15.41 6.36
CA ILE A 123 7.83 -14.96 5.61
C ILE A 123 6.56 -15.10 6.45
N PHE A 124 6.34 -16.30 7.01
CA PHE A 124 5.19 -16.62 7.83
C PHE A 124 5.48 -17.86 8.70
N LYS A 125 4.67 -18.03 9.74
CA LYS A 125 4.57 -19.26 10.52
C LYS A 125 3.18 -19.88 10.35
N LEU A 126 3.12 -21.16 10.00
CA LEU A 126 1.90 -21.97 10.03
C LEU A 126 1.87 -22.76 11.34
N GLN A 127 0.73 -22.74 12.03
CA GLN A 127 0.49 -23.53 13.24
C GLN A 127 -0.75 -24.40 13.04
N VAL A 128 -0.61 -25.70 13.28
CA VAL A 128 -1.72 -26.64 13.43
C VAL A 128 -1.79 -27.00 14.92
N LEU A 129 -2.92 -26.70 15.56
CA LEU A 129 -3.14 -26.88 17.00
C LEU A 129 -4.14 -28.00 17.24
N PHE A 130 -3.82 -28.96 18.10
CA PHE A 130 -4.70 -30.09 18.46
C PHE A 130 -5.26 -29.89 19.87
N ALA A 131 -6.58 -29.73 19.98
CA ALA A 131 -7.25 -29.29 21.21
C ALA A 131 -7.05 -30.22 22.42
N SER A 132 -7.01 -31.52 22.18
CA SER A 132 -6.82 -32.55 23.22
C SER A 132 -5.55 -33.38 23.03
N GLY A 133 -4.69 -32.95 22.09
CA GLY A 133 -3.55 -33.70 21.58
C GLY A 133 -3.95 -34.78 20.56
N LEU A 134 -3.13 -34.94 19.53
CA LEU A 134 -3.18 -36.03 18.56
C LEU A 134 -2.33 -37.19 19.10
N ARG A 135 -2.98 -38.31 19.44
CA ARG A 135 -2.40 -39.39 20.25
C ARG A 135 -2.10 -40.63 19.45
N SER A 136 -1.00 -41.30 19.80
CA SER A 136 -0.68 -42.64 19.30
C SER A 136 0.18 -43.38 20.31
N GLU A 137 -0.04 -44.69 20.42
CA GLU A 137 0.95 -45.60 20.99
C GLU A 137 2.25 -45.58 20.17
N ILE A 138 3.37 -45.84 20.83
CA ILE A 138 4.71 -45.92 20.25
C ILE A 138 5.03 -47.40 20.01
N GLU A 139 5.10 -47.80 18.74
CA GLU A 139 5.43 -49.16 18.34
C GLU A 139 6.60 -49.17 17.36
N ASN A 140 7.70 -49.84 17.71
CA ASN A 140 8.87 -49.98 16.84
C ASN A 140 9.37 -48.63 16.24
N ASN A 141 9.47 -47.59 17.07
CA ASN A 141 9.85 -46.23 16.65
C ASN A 141 8.89 -45.58 15.63
N LYS A 142 7.61 -45.99 15.63
CA LYS A 142 6.53 -45.45 14.80
C LYS A 142 5.33 -45.07 15.66
N LEU A 143 4.44 -44.27 15.06
CA LEU A 143 3.17 -43.83 15.63
C LEU A 143 2.02 -44.38 14.76
N PRO A 144 1.79 -45.71 14.79
CA PRO A 144 0.87 -46.35 13.86
C PRO A 144 -0.57 -45.88 14.08
N GLY A 145 -0.93 -45.34 15.25
CA GLY A 145 -2.25 -44.76 15.50
C GLY A 145 -2.55 -43.52 14.67
N LEU A 146 -1.52 -42.87 14.12
CA LEU A 146 -1.64 -41.70 13.25
C LEU A 146 -1.56 -42.04 11.76
N GLU A 147 -0.97 -43.17 11.39
CA GLU A 147 -0.82 -43.56 9.98
C GLU A 147 -2.20 -43.78 9.32
N ASP A 148 -2.33 -43.41 8.05
CA ASP A 148 -3.56 -43.36 7.24
C ASP A 148 -4.61 -42.30 7.67
N GLU A 149 -4.40 -41.61 8.79
CA GLU A 149 -5.29 -40.53 9.21
C GLU A 149 -5.16 -39.29 8.33
N SER A 150 -6.28 -38.62 8.09
CA SER A 150 -6.33 -37.50 7.15
C SER A 150 -6.86 -36.21 7.77
N PHE A 151 -6.26 -35.08 7.40
CA PHE A 151 -6.69 -33.74 7.80
C PHE A 151 -6.42 -32.71 6.70
N SER A 152 -7.06 -31.55 6.80
CA SER A 152 -6.88 -30.44 5.87
C SER A 152 -5.70 -29.58 6.32
N LEU A 153 -4.81 -29.25 5.39
CA LEU A 153 -3.70 -28.33 5.58
C LEU A 153 -3.76 -27.28 4.47
N MET A 154 -3.97 -26.02 4.85
CA MET A 154 -4.07 -24.87 3.92
C MET A 154 -5.07 -25.06 2.76
N GLY A 155 -6.14 -25.81 2.98
CA GLY A 155 -7.24 -26.02 2.03
C GLY A 155 -7.12 -27.31 1.22
N ASP A 156 -6.00 -28.02 1.34
CA ASP A 156 -5.74 -29.30 0.70
C ASP A 156 -5.82 -30.45 1.71
N GLN A 157 -6.31 -31.62 1.29
CA GLN A 157 -6.39 -32.80 2.15
C GLN A 157 -5.09 -33.59 2.12
N TYR A 158 -4.57 -33.95 3.30
CA TYR A 158 -3.38 -34.79 3.50
C TYR A 158 -3.72 -36.01 4.33
N SER A 159 -3.06 -37.13 4.00
CA SER A 159 -3.01 -38.32 4.84
C SER A 159 -1.61 -38.47 5.44
N ILE A 160 -1.51 -38.88 6.70
CA ILE A 160 -0.25 -39.21 7.37
C ILE A 160 0.19 -40.58 6.86
N LEU A 161 1.25 -40.62 6.05
CA LEU A 161 1.69 -41.83 5.36
C LEU A 161 2.76 -42.62 6.16
N ASP A 162 3.68 -41.91 6.81
CA ASP A 162 4.75 -42.54 7.59
C ASP A 162 5.06 -41.67 8.81
N THR A 163 5.32 -42.32 9.92
CA THR A 163 5.71 -41.66 11.16
C THR A 163 7.00 -42.27 11.68
N ARG A 164 7.87 -41.45 12.28
CA ARG A 164 9.05 -41.93 13.00
C ARG A 164 9.18 -41.17 14.30
N VAL A 165 9.45 -41.90 15.37
CA VAL A 165 9.73 -41.34 16.69
C VAL A 165 10.98 -42.00 17.25
N ASN A 166 11.86 -41.20 17.84
CA ASN A 166 13.01 -41.68 18.58
C ASN A 166 12.96 -41.05 19.97
N THR A 167 12.56 -41.82 20.97
CA THR A 167 12.40 -41.37 22.35
C THR A 167 13.74 -41.17 23.08
N GLU A 168 14.84 -41.76 22.59
CA GLU A 168 16.17 -41.48 23.14
C GLU A 168 16.69 -40.10 22.71
N ALA A 169 16.40 -39.72 21.46
CA ALA A 169 16.78 -38.43 20.89
C ALA A 169 15.67 -37.37 21.01
N ASN A 170 14.49 -37.75 21.49
CA ASN A 170 13.25 -36.96 21.45
C ASN A 170 12.92 -36.42 20.04
N SER A 171 13.24 -37.15 18.98
CA SER A 171 12.96 -36.69 17.61
C SER A 171 11.67 -37.29 17.08
N ILE A 172 10.90 -36.49 16.34
CA ILE A 172 9.67 -36.93 15.68
C ILE A 172 9.64 -36.48 14.22
N THR A 173 9.21 -37.36 13.32
CA THR A 173 9.01 -37.09 11.90
C THR A 173 7.61 -37.52 11.49
N LEU A 174 6.88 -36.62 10.83
CA LEU A 174 5.59 -36.87 10.22
C LEU A 174 5.70 -36.68 8.71
N LYS A 175 5.40 -37.72 7.94
CA LYS A 175 5.34 -37.65 6.49
C LYS A 175 3.90 -37.69 6.04
N LEU A 176 3.46 -36.59 5.44
CA LEU A 176 2.14 -36.37 4.88
C LEU A 176 2.18 -36.58 3.37
N TYR A 177 1.08 -37.08 2.80
CA TYR A 177 0.89 -37.17 1.36
C TYR A 177 -0.53 -36.76 1.00
N GLY A 178 -0.66 -35.86 0.03
CA GLY A 178 -1.95 -35.32 -0.39
C GLY A 178 -1.78 -33.99 -1.10
N GLY A 179 -2.88 -33.30 -1.40
CA GLY A 179 -2.85 -31.96 -2.01
C GLY A 179 -1.86 -31.82 -3.17
N PHE A 180 -0.73 -31.15 -2.88
CA PHE A 180 0.33 -30.82 -3.84
C PHE A 180 1.56 -31.76 -3.79
N GLY A 181 1.54 -32.82 -2.98
CA GLY A 181 2.55 -33.87 -2.97
C GLY A 181 2.91 -34.39 -1.57
N ALA A 182 4.18 -34.75 -1.40
CA ALA A 182 4.70 -35.24 -0.12
C ALA A 182 5.25 -34.09 0.73
N VAL A 183 4.84 -34.00 1.98
CA VAL A 183 5.32 -33.02 2.97
C VAL A 183 5.86 -33.78 4.18
N GLU A 184 7.11 -33.56 4.55
CA GLU A 184 7.73 -34.19 5.72
C GLU A 184 8.11 -33.10 6.71
N PHE A 185 7.63 -33.22 7.94
CA PHE A 185 7.97 -32.34 9.06
C PHE A 185 8.78 -33.13 10.08
N THR A 186 9.98 -32.67 10.39
CA THR A 186 10.87 -33.27 11.39
C THR A 186 11.19 -32.27 12.49
N ASP A 187 10.93 -32.65 13.73
CA ASP A 187 11.48 -31.97 14.90
C ASP A 187 12.67 -32.78 15.44
N GLY A 188 13.78 -32.09 15.67
CA GLY A 188 15.00 -32.68 16.21
C GLY A 188 14.90 -33.00 17.70
N ASN A 189 14.02 -32.32 18.44
CA ASN A 189 13.81 -32.51 19.88
C ASN A 189 12.44 -31.96 20.34
N TYR A 190 11.39 -32.77 20.30
CA TYR A 190 10.03 -32.39 20.73
C TYR A 190 9.91 -32.08 22.23
N ALA A 191 10.94 -32.37 23.03
CA ALA A 191 10.97 -32.11 24.47
C ALA A 191 11.46 -30.70 24.82
N ASP A 192 11.93 -29.92 23.84
CA ASP A 192 12.28 -28.51 24.03
C ASP A 192 11.31 -27.57 23.28
N ASP A 193 11.61 -26.27 23.32
CA ASP A 193 10.79 -25.24 22.66
C ASP A 193 11.52 -24.59 21.47
N GLN A 194 12.50 -25.28 20.88
CA GLN A 194 13.32 -24.78 19.79
C GLN A 194 12.75 -25.17 18.42
N PHE A 195 13.17 -24.42 17.41
CA PHE A 195 12.87 -24.67 16.01
C PHE A 195 14.06 -25.38 15.36
N TYR A 196 13.79 -26.40 14.56
CA TYR A 196 14.81 -27.21 13.90
C TYR A 196 14.65 -27.21 12.38
N PRO A 197 15.74 -27.17 11.59
CA PRO A 197 15.65 -27.40 10.15
C PRO A 197 15.13 -28.82 9.88
N GLY A 198 13.95 -28.93 9.29
CA GLY A 198 13.24 -30.21 9.30
C GLY A 198 12.15 -30.42 8.28
N ALA A 199 11.88 -29.46 7.39
CA ALA A 199 10.87 -29.65 6.36
C ALA A 199 11.46 -30.22 5.06
N LYS A 200 10.78 -31.21 4.49
CA LYS A 200 10.98 -31.61 3.09
C LYS A 200 9.69 -31.59 2.33
N ILE A 201 9.78 -31.13 1.08
CA ILE A 201 8.64 -31.04 0.18
C ILE A 201 9.01 -31.76 -1.10
N ASN A 202 8.23 -32.78 -1.47
CA ASN A 202 8.50 -33.66 -2.62
C ASN A 202 9.93 -34.23 -2.63
N GLY A 203 10.46 -34.50 -1.42
CA GLY A 203 11.80 -35.06 -1.19
C GLY A 203 12.94 -34.02 -1.16
N ASN A 204 12.67 -32.75 -1.44
CA ASN A 204 13.65 -31.67 -1.37
C ASN A 204 13.63 -31.01 0.02
N TYR A 205 14.80 -30.68 0.57
CA TYR A 205 14.89 -29.85 1.77
C TYR A 205 14.49 -28.42 1.47
N ILE A 206 13.71 -27.83 2.37
CA ILE A 206 13.27 -26.43 2.29
C ILE A 206 13.97 -25.63 3.37
N ASP A 207 14.45 -24.43 3.05
CA ASP A 207 14.94 -23.49 4.05
C ASP A 207 13.80 -22.99 4.95
N SER A 208 13.57 -23.76 6.01
CA SER A 208 12.47 -23.60 6.94
C SER A 208 12.80 -24.32 8.25
N ASN A 209 12.11 -23.92 9.31
CA ASN A 209 12.24 -24.57 10.60
C ASN A 209 10.90 -25.15 11.07
N VAL A 210 10.97 -26.28 11.76
CA VAL A 210 9.83 -27.05 12.26
C VAL A 210 9.96 -27.18 13.77
N ARG A 211 8.82 -27.09 14.46
CA ARG A 211 8.67 -27.43 15.87
C ARG A 211 7.40 -28.23 16.07
N ILE A 212 7.49 -29.39 16.70
CA ILE A 212 6.39 -30.28 17.02
C ILE A 212 6.33 -30.41 18.53
N ARG A 213 5.33 -29.77 19.16
CA ARG A 213 5.17 -29.86 20.61
C ARG A 213 4.46 -31.15 20.96
N ALA A 214 5.16 -32.09 21.59
CA ALA A 214 4.61 -33.37 22.00
C ALA A 214 4.95 -33.69 23.46
N SER A 215 4.07 -34.44 24.12
CA SER A 215 4.33 -35.02 25.43
C SER A 215 4.31 -36.54 25.34
N GLU A 216 5.34 -37.17 25.88
CA GLU A 216 5.45 -38.62 26.01
C GLU A 216 5.04 -39.05 27.42
N THR A 217 4.22 -40.09 27.53
CA THR A 217 3.86 -40.68 28.83
C THR A 217 3.71 -42.18 28.66
N ASN A 218 4.59 -42.95 29.34
CA ASN A 218 4.77 -44.38 29.09
C ASN A 218 5.14 -44.62 27.62
N ASP A 219 4.42 -45.48 26.91
CA ASP A 219 4.59 -45.77 25.48
C ASP A 219 3.55 -45.03 24.61
N GLU A 220 3.02 -43.89 25.06
CA GLU A 220 2.09 -43.04 24.29
C GLU A 220 2.70 -41.65 24.06
N ILE A 221 2.55 -41.13 22.85
CA ILE A 221 2.86 -39.74 22.53
C ILE A 221 1.57 -38.97 22.22
N SER A 222 1.52 -37.73 22.69
CA SER A 222 0.43 -36.79 22.41
C SER A 222 0.97 -35.51 21.80
N ILE A 223 0.71 -35.29 20.51
CA ILE A 223 1.15 -34.11 19.75
C ILE A 223 0.13 -32.98 19.94
N SER A 224 0.56 -31.88 20.54
CA SER A 224 -0.27 -30.69 20.79
C SER A 224 -0.23 -29.68 19.66
N SER A 225 0.89 -29.55 18.95
CA SER A 225 0.99 -28.68 17.77
C SER A 225 2.05 -29.15 16.77
N ILE A 226 1.84 -28.77 15.52
CA ILE A 226 2.85 -28.77 14.45
C ILE A 226 3.02 -27.32 14.02
N GLU A 227 4.23 -26.79 14.10
CA GLU A 227 4.58 -25.42 13.73
C GLU A 227 5.64 -25.43 12.63
N TYR A 228 5.41 -24.67 11.56
CA TYR A 228 6.29 -24.52 10.41
C TYR A 228 6.60 -23.05 10.18
N LEU A 229 7.88 -22.68 10.18
CA LEU A 229 8.38 -21.33 9.96
C LEU A 229 9.16 -21.28 8.64
N LEU A 230 8.65 -20.56 7.64
CA LEU A 230 9.34 -20.39 6.36
C LEU A 230 10.34 -19.23 6.44
N ASN A 231 11.62 -19.53 6.21
CA ASN A 231 12.67 -18.51 6.20
C ASN A 231 12.64 -17.72 4.89
N ALA A 232 13.00 -16.43 4.95
CA ALA A 232 13.07 -15.53 3.80
C ALA A 232 14.38 -15.72 3.03
N HIS A 233 14.50 -16.83 2.31
CA HIS A 233 15.67 -17.09 1.45
C HIS A 233 15.38 -16.73 -0.02
N PRO A 234 15.98 -15.66 -0.56
CA PRO A 234 15.67 -15.24 -1.92
C PRO A 234 16.34 -16.11 -2.99
N ALA A 235 15.72 -16.17 -4.17
CA ALA A 235 16.25 -16.89 -5.33
C ALA A 235 17.58 -16.30 -5.85
N ARG A 236 17.83 -15.03 -5.54
CA ARG A 236 19.06 -14.28 -5.83
C ARG A 236 19.48 -13.62 -4.51
N GLY A 237 20.77 -13.70 -4.14
CA GLY A 237 21.23 -13.32 -2.80
C GLY A 237 20.77 -11.94 -2.30
N GLY A 238 20.73 -11.75 -0.99
CA GLY A 238 20.18 -10.55 -0.34
C GLY A 238 18.96 -10.89 0.52
N SER A 239 17.98 -9.98 0.54
CA SER A 239 16.66 -10.18 1.16
C SER A 239 15.61 -10.59 0.13
N VAL A 240 14.46 -11.11 0.57
CA VAL A 240 13.32 -11.38 -0.33
C VAL A 240 12.61 -10.07 -0.63
N GLU A 241 12.88 -9.49 -1.80
CA GLU A 241 12.25 -8.26 -2.28
C GLU A 241 11.12 -8.59 -3.26
N VAL A 242 9.88 -8.21 -2.92
CA VAL A 242 8.71 -8.40 -3.78
C VAL A 242 8.36 -7.07 -4.46
N PRO A 243 8.64 -6.93 -5.77
CA PRO A 243 8.29 -5.72 -6.50
C PRO A 243 6.78 -5.62 -6.71
N GLN A 244 6.31 -4.43 -7.10
CA GLN A 244 4.91 -4.23 -7.48
C GLN A 244 4.42 -5.28 -8.49
N LEU A 245 3.18 -5.71 -8.31
CA LEU A 245 2.46 -6.70 -9.12
C LEU A 245 3.05 -8.12 -9.07
N HIS A 246 3.99 -8.39 -8.16
CA HIS A 246 4.59 -9.71 -7.97
C HIS A 246 4.18 -10.32 -6.62
N CYS A 247 4.55 -11.59 -6.42
CA CYS A 247 4.26 -12.32 -5.19
C CYS A 247 5.51 -13.00 -4.64
N VAL A 248 5.52 -13.25 -3.34
CA VAL A 248 6.64 -13.81 -2.57
C VAL A 248 7.15 -15.10 -3.19
N ARG A 249 6.24 -16.01 -3.60
CA ARG A 249 6.63 -17.32 -4.16
C ARG A 249 7.69 -17.23 -5.24
N ASN A 250 7.57 -16.26 -6.16
CA ASN A 250 8.47 -16.14 -7.30
C ASN A 250 9.84 -15.55 -6.93
N GLN A 251 9.97 -15.03 -5.70
CA GLN A 251 11.19 -14.42 -5.17
C GLN A 251 11.98 -15.38 -4.28
N LEU A 252 11.39 -16.50 -3.86
CA LEU A 252 12.01 -17.49 -2.99
C LEU A 252 12.91 -18.47 -3.77
N LYS A 253 13.98 -18.91 -3.12
CA LYS A 253 14.84 -20.00 -3.61
C LYS A 253 14.09 -21.33 -3.69
N ASP A 254 13.25 -21.60 -2.69
CA ASP A 254 12.43 -22.82 -2.58
C ASP A 254 10.92 -22.44 -2.60
N PRO A 255 10.32 -22.16 -3.77
CA PRO A 255 8.92 -21.73 -3.90
C PRO A 255 7.89 -22.70 -3.32
N GLU A 256 8.23 -23.99 -3.24
CA GLU A 256 7.41 -25.03 -2.65
C GLU A 256 7.28 -24.92 -1.12
N GLY A 257 8.14 -24.13 -0.48
CA GLY A 257 8.06 -23.79 0.94
C GLY A 257 6.79 -23.02 1.33
N MET A 258 6.01 -22.53 0.36
CA MET A 258 4.71 -21.91 0.58
C MET A 258 3.58 -22.92 0.90
N LEU A 259 3.86 -24.23 0.95
CA LEU A 259 2.99 -25.33 1.42
C LEU A 259 1.61 -25.50 0.74
N SER A 260 1.22 -24.66 -0.19
CA SER A 260 0.05 -24.88 -1.05
C SER A 260 0.23 -24.09 -2.33
N PRO A 261 -0.05 -24.63 -3.53
CA PRO A 261 0.06 -23.89 -4.79
C PRO A 261 -0.87 -22.67 -4.87
N ASP A 262 -1.94 -22.69 -4.07
CA ASP A 262 -2.94 -21.63 -4.02
C ASP A 262 -2.60 -20.54 -3.00
N PHE A 263 -1.62 -20.76 -2.12
CA PHE A 263 -1.17 -19.77 -1.15
C PHE A 263 -0.15 -18.80 -1.75
N ASP A 264 -0.31 -17.49 -1.55
CA ASP A 264 0.74 -16.51 -1.82
C ASP A 264 0.54 -15.20 -1.03
N ILE A 265 1.61 -14.42 -0.95
CA ILE A 265 1.58 -13.04 -0.47
C ILE A 265 2.02 -12.17 -1.65
N CYS A 266 1.09 -11.38 -2.19
CA CYS A 266 1.31 -10.59 -3.39
C CYS A 266 1.36 -9.10 -3.08
N TYR A 267 2.43 -8.43 -3.50
CA TYR A 267 2.51 -6.99 -3.46
C TYR A 267 1.91 -6.41 -4.74
N LYS A 268 0.78 -5.69 -4.64
CA LYS A 268 0.11 -5.10 -5.82
C LYS A 268 0.51 -3.65 -6.10
N GLY A 269 1.46 -3.09 -5.34
CA GLY A 269 1.79 -1.67 -5.40
C GLY A 269 0.78 -0.83 -4.61
N PRO A 270 0.95 0.50 -4.58
CA PRO A 270 -0.04 1.40 -3.99
C PRO A 270 -1.40 1.07 -4.58
N SER A 271 -2.43 0.95 -3.73
CA SER A 271 -3.77 0.52 -4.13
C SER A 271 -4.33 1.49 -5.17
N THR A 272 -4.10 1.20 -6.44
CA THR A 272 -4.58 2.04 -7.53
C THR A 272 -6.05 1.72 -7.76
N GLN A 273 -6.94 2.51 -7.15
CA GLN A 273 -7.92 3.14 -8.03
C GLN A 273 -7.10 3.91 -9.06
N SER A 274 -7.09 3.39 -10.29
CA SER A 274 -6.52 3.95 -11.51
C SER A 274 -5.46 5.06 -11.33
N MET A 275 -4.21 4.76 -11.68
CA MET A 275 -3.28 5.77 -12.23
C MET A 275 -3.78 6.28 -13.59
N ALA A 276 -4.97 6.89 -13.58
CA ALA A 276 -5.50 7.71 -14.65
C ALA A 276 -5.42 9.17 -14.16
N SER A 277 -4.22 9.73 -14.22
CA SER A 277 -4.00 11.06 -14.82
C SER A 277 -4.86 12.23 -14.30
N LEU A 278 -5.17 12.30 -13.00
CA LEU A 278 -5.60 13.54 -12.33
C LEU A 278 -4.96 13.65 -10.93
N GLY A 279 -3.68 13.30 -10.83
CA GLY A 279 -2.91 13.37 -9.59
C GLY A 279 -2.71 14.81 -9.12
N ASN A 280 -2.45 14.97 -7.82
CA ASN A 280 -1.91 16.22 -7.28
C ASN A 280 -0.45 16.33 -7.72
N GLU A 281 -0.25 16.88 -8.91
CA GLU A 281 1.05 17.03 -9.54
C GLU A 281 1.55 18.46 -9.34
N VAL A 282 2.71 18.59 -8.70
CA VAL A 282 3.42 19.86 -8.55
C VAL A 282 4.71 19.79 -9.34
N PHE A 283 4.89 20.71 -10.27
CA PHE A 283 6.12 20.84 -11.04
C PHE A 283 6.84 22.13 -10.65
N VAL A 284 8.06 22.02 -10.14
CA VAL A 284 8.97 23.15 -9.94
C VAL A 284 9.99 23.11 -11.07
N ARG A 285 9.95 24.10 -11.95
CA ARG A 285 10.70 24.06 -13.21
C ARG A 285 11.40 25.38 -13.51
N PRO A 286 12.60 25.32 -14.09
CA PRO A 286 13.28 26.51 -14.55
C PRO A 286 12.59 27.09 -15.80
N LEU A 287 12.66 28.42 -15.93
CA LEU A 287 12.36 29.16 -17.14
C LEU A 287 13.63 29.87 -17.61
N GLY A 288 14.53 29.08 -18.20
CA GLY A 288 15.92 29.49 -18.42
C GLY A 288 16.70 29.53 -17.09
N ASP A 289 17.84 30.21 -17.09
CA ASP A 289 18.80 30.13 -15.97
C ASP A 289 18.50 31.14 -14.85
N SER A 290 17.55 32.05 -15.06
CA SER A 290 17.33 33.21 -14.18
C SER A 290 15.98 33.20 -13.48
N GLN A 291 15.12 32.21 -13.75
CA GLN A 291 13.74 32.19 -13.25
C GLN A 291 13.24 30.77 -12.99
N TYR A 292 12.33 30.64 -12.01
CA TYR A 292 11.60 29.41 -11.72
C TYR A 292 10.10 29.64 -11.65
N ILE A 293 9.34 28.60 -11.98
CA ILE A 293 7.89 28.54 -11.80
C ILE A 293 7.49 27.30 -11.00
N ILE A 294 6.36 27.41 -10.30
CA ILE A 294 5.60 26.26 -9.82
C ILE A 294 4.35 26.11 -10.68
N VAL A 295 4.10 24.90 -11.16
CA VAL A 295 2.83 24.51 -11.78
C VAL A 295 2.11 23.56 -10.84
N ALA A 296 0.96 23.96 -10.33
CA ALA A 296 0.22 23.19 -9.35
C ALA A 296 -1.31 23.37 -9.48
N PRO A 297 -2.11 22.31 -9.26
CA PRO A 297 -3.56 22.42 -9.16
C PRO A 297 -4.01 22.81 -7.75
N ASN A 298 -5.00 23.69 -7.64
CA ASN A 298 -5.69 23.93 -6.36
C ASN A 298 -6.73 22.83 -6.05
N THR A 299 -7.41 22.93 -4.91
CA THR A 299 -8.46 22.00 -4.48
C THR A 299 -9.66 21.90 -5.43
N ARG A 300 -9.81 22.85 -6.37
CA ARG A 300 -10.84 22.85 -7.42
C ARG A 300 -10.35 22.29 -8.77
N GLY A 301 -9.12 21.80 -8.82
CA GLY A 301 -8.48 21.29 -10.05
C GLY A 301 -8.04 22.38 -11.03
N GLN A 302 -8.09 23.66 -10.64
CA GLN A 302 -7.57 24.74 -11.48
C GLN A 302 -6.05 24.78 -11.37
N THR A 303 -5.37 24.73 -12.51
CA THR A 303 -3.90 24.73 -12.57
C THR A 303 -3.36 26.15 -12.60
N TYR A 304 -2.47 26.47 -11.66
CA TYR A 304 -1.79 27.76 -11.56
C TYR A 304 -0.35 27.61 -12.04
N LYS A 305 0.14 28.58 -12.82
CA LYS A 305 1.55 28.75 -13.17
C LYS A 305 2.10 29.91 -12.36
N ILE A 306 2.58 29.61 -11.17
CA ILE A 306 3.03 30.58 -10.17
C ILE A 306 4.48 30.98 -10.50
N PRO A 307 4.78 32.27 -10.68
CA PRO A 307 6.15 32.74 -10.78
C PRO A 307 6.82 32.61 -9.40
N LEU A 308 7.73 31.66 -9.28
CA LEU A 308 8.33 31.32 -8.00
C LEU A 308 9.46 32.26 -7.66
N ALA A 309 10.51 32.30 -8.47
CA ALA A 309 11.74 33.00 -8.12
C ALA A 309 12.43 33.59 -9.34
N GLN A 310 13.17 34.68 -9.13
CA GLN A 310 14.05 35.28 -10.12
C GLN A 310 15.34 35.84 -9.51
N MET A 311 16.39 35.95 -10.33
CA MET A 311 17.62 36.69 -9.95
C MET A 311 17.32 38.19 -9.72
N PRO A 312 17.99 38.85 -8.75
CA PRO A 312 19.06 38.36 -7.88
C PRO A 312 18.59 37.69 -6.57
N GLY A 313 17.32 37.27 -6.48
CA GLY A 313 16.75 36.69 -5.26
C GLY A 313 15.44 37.35 -4.84
N THR A 314 14.43 37.33 -5.72
CA THR A 314 13.07 37.78 -5.36
C THR A 314 12.03 36.72 -5.71
N TYR A 315 10.98 36.61 -4.89
CA TYR A 315 9.81 35.82 -5.25
C TYR A 315 9.06 36.52 -6.37
N GLY A 316 8.72 35.81 -7.45
CA GLY A 316 8.03 36.39 -8.60
C GLY A 316 8.88 36.44 -9.88
N ASN A 317 8.55 37.34 -10.80
CA ASN A 317 9.23 37.45 -12.09
C ASN A 317 9.18 38.86 -12.72
N ARG A 318 10.15 39.18 -13.58
CA ARG A 318 10.24 40.44 -14.34
C ARG A 318 10.01 41.69 -13.48
N ASN A 319 10.59 41.71 -12.27
CA ASN A 319 10.43 42.76 -11.25
C ASN A 319 8.98 42.95 -10.78
N ARG A 320 8.19 41.88 -10.80
CA ARG A 320 6.88 41.77 -10.19
C ARG A 320 7.01 40.74 -9.08
N ASP A 321 6.60 41.12 -7.89
CA ASP A 321 6.77 40.29 -6.71
C ASP A 321 5.64 39.27 -6.61
N PHE A 322 5.91 38.12 -5.99
CA PHE A 322 4.90 37.17 -5.58
C PHE A 322 4.69 37.26 -4.07
N VAL A 323 3.55 37.83 -3.68
CA VAL A 323 3.20 38.20 -2.31
C VAL A 323 2.25 37.16 -1.71
N PHE A 324 2.67 36.50 -0.64
CA PHE A 324 1.88 35.50 0.07
C PHE A 324 1.75 35.80 1.57
N VAL A 325 2.33 36.91 2.03
CA VAL A 325 2.20 37.42 3.40
C VAL A 325 1.47 38.75 3.34
N GLU A 326 0.45 38.88 4.16
CA GLU A 326 -0.35 40.10 4.25
C GLU A 326 0.51 41.32 4.65
N ALA A 327 0.04 42.49 4.24
CA ALA A 327 0.62 43.75 4.66
C ALA A 327 0.63 43.90 6.19
N ALA A 328 1.67 44.55 6.71
CA ALA A 328 1.61 45.13 8.04
C ALA A 328 0.54 46.23 8.08
N ALA A 329 -0.04 46.48 9.25
CA ALA A 329 -1.12 47.46 9.40
C ALA A 329 -0.72 48.84 8.84
N GLY A 330 -1.45 49.31 7.81
CA GLY A 330 -1.23 50.60 7.17
C GLY A 330 -0.05 50.67 6.18
N ALA A 331 0.58 49.55 5.84
CA ALA A 331 1.71 49.48 4.92
C ALA A 331 1.42 48.50 3.78
N PRO A 332 0.71 48.93 2.71
CA PRO A 332 0.39 48.06 1.57
C PRO A 332 1.66 47.48 0.95
N ASN A 333 1.58 46.22 0.51
CA ASN A 333 2.73 45.45 0.03
C ASN A 333 2.48 44.75 -1.31
N ILE A 334 1.37 45.07 -1.99
CA ILE A 334 1.06 44.56 -3.33
C ILE A 334 1.03 45.75 -4.28
N ASN A 335 2.05 45.88 -5.13
CA ASN A 335 2.14 46.93 -6.14
C ASN A 335 1.43 46.50 -7.44
N MET A 336 1.12 47.47 -8.28
CA MET A 336 0.53 47.18 -9.60
C MET A 336 1.49 46.33 -10.44
N GLY A 337 1.00 45.20 -10.93
CA GLY A 337 1.76 44.19 -11.66
C GLY A 337 2.17 42.99 -10.81
N ASP A 338 2.14 43.08 -9.48
CA ASP A 338 2.52 42.00 -8.59
C ASP A 338 1.50 40.86 -8.58
N TYR A 339 2.00 39.68 -8.27
CA TYR A 339 1.21 38.49 -8.03
C TYR A 339 0.97 38.33 -6.54
N PHE A 340 -0.18 37.80 -6.15
CA PHE A 340 -0.46 37.51 -4.76
C PHE A 340 -1.33 36.27 -4.60
N LEU A 341 -1.10 35.55 -3.51
CA LEU A 341 -1.83 34.34 -3.13
C LEU A 341 -2.96 34.68 -2.16
N VAL A 342 -4.15 34.10 -2.39
CA VAL A 342 -5.26 34.19 -1.44
C VAL A 342 -5.84 32.81 -1.14
N ASN A 343 -6.31 32.63 0.09
CA ASN A 343 -6.93 31.40 0.58
C ASN A 343 -8.37 31.66 1.01
N SER A 344 -9.33 30.89 0.50
CA SER A 344 -10.72 31.01 0.96
C SER A 344 -10.90 30.65 2.45
N ARG A 345 -9.99 29.83 2.98
CA ARG A 345 -9.90 29.46 4.40
C ARG A 345 -8.44 29.18 4.73
N ASN A 346 -8.04 29.48 5.96
CA ASN A 346 -6.70 29.17 6.47
C ASN A 346 -6.56 27.70 6.93
N ASP A 347 -7.11 26.75 6.17
CA ASP A 347 -7.02 25.31 6.41
C ASP A 347 -6.98 24.51 5.09
N ILE A 348 -6.88 23.17 5.19
CA ILE A 348 -6.73 22.29 4.02
C ILE A 348 -8.01 22.11 3.21
N SER A 349 -9.15 22.58 3.73
CA SER A 349 -10.44 22.60 3.03
C SER A 349 -10.61 23.86 2.19
N GLY A 350 -9.75 24.86 2.38
CA GLY A 350 -9.74 26.09 1.61
C GLY A 350 -9.27 25.87 0.16
N SER A 351 -9.77 26.71 -0.74
CA SER A 351 -9.29 26.86 -2.10
C SER A 351 -8.28 28.00 -2.17
N SER A 352 -7.16 27.76 -2.84
CA SER A 352 -6.17 28.78 -3.15
C SER A 352 -6.36 29.35 -4.56
N ASN A 353 -6.08 30.65 -4.69
CA ASN A 353 -6.06 31.36 -5.95
C ASN A 353 -4.82 32.26 -5.99
N VAL A 354 -4.13 32.31 -7.13
CA VAL A 354 -3.05 33.28 -7.37
C VAL A 354 -3.52 34.28 -8.41
N LEU A 355 -3.48 35.55 -8.02
CA LEU A 355 -3.96 36.67 -8.81
C LEU A 355 -2.79 37.58 -9.16
N ARG A 356 -2.91 38.36 -10.24
CA ARG A 356 -2.07 39.53 -10.53
C ARG A 356 -2.89 40.79 -10.37
N TYR A 357 -2.37 41.79 -9.66
CA TYR A 357 -2.94 43.12 -9.65
C TYR A 357 -2.65 43.80 -10.98
N ASP A 358 -3.66 43.96 -11.83
CA ASP A 358 -3.47 44.35 -13.23
C ASP A 358 -3.54 45.87 -13.44
N GLN A 359 -4.61 46.50 -12.95
CA GLN A 359 -4.88 47.91 -13.21
C GLN A 359 -5.73 48.53 -12.10
N LEU A 360 -5.52 49.82 -11.86
CA LEU A 360 -6.41 50.71 -11.12
C LEU A 360 -7.01 51.75 -12.08
N ALA A 361 -8.34 51.85 -12.13
CA ALA A 361 -9.01 52.90 -12.90
C ALA A 361 -10.24 53.40 -12.13
N ASP A 362 -10.34 54.72 -11.99
CA ASP A 362 -11.32 55.39 -11.13
C ASP A 362 -11.31 54.79 -9.71
N ASN A 363 -12.42 54.17 -9.29
CA ASN A 363 -12.54 53.48 -8.00
C ASN A 363 -12.67 51.95 -8.19
N THR A 364 -12.10 51.41 -9.27
CA THR A 364 -12.15 49.98 -9.60
C THR A 364 -10.75 49.40 -9.75
N VAL A 365 -10.50 48.31 -9.03
CA VAL A 365 -9.27 47.51 -9.09
C VAL A 365 -9.52 46.30 -9.97
N TYR A 366 -8.63 46.03 -10.92
CA TYR A 366 -8.69 44.91 -11.85
C TYR A 366 -7.62 43.88 -11.51
N PHE A 367 -8.00 42.61 -11.56
CA PHE A 367 -7.13 41.48 -11.26
C PHE A 367 -7.19 40.44 -12.37
N GLU A 368 -6.05 39.85 -12.68
CA GLU A 368 -5.96 38.64 -13.51
C GLU A 368 -5.81 37.43 -12.59
N ASP A 369 -6.79 36.53 -12.57
CA ASP A 369 -6.64 35.20 -12.01
C ASP A 369 -5.75 34.38 -12.94
N LEU A 370 -4.62 33.86 -12.43
CA LEU A 370 -3.67 33.10 -13.25
C LEU A 370 -4.24 31.76 -13.76
N ALA A 371 -5.43 31.35 -13.28
CA ALA A 371 -6.22 30.28 -13.89
C ALA A 371 -6.96 30.73 -15.18
N GLY A 372 -6.85 31.99 -15.59
CA GLY A 372 -7.29 32.53 -16.89
C GLY A 372 -8.53 33.44 -16.86
N SER A 373 -8.96 33.93 -15.69
CA SER A 373 -10.14 34.81 -15.57
C SER A 373 -9.76 36.23 -15.18
N MET A 374 -10.49 37.23 -15.68
CA MET A 374 -10.37 38.61 -15.18
C MET A 374 -11.40 38.86 -14.07
N ARG A 375 -11.02 39.68 -13.09
CA ARG A 375 -11.86 40.11 -11.97
C ARG A 375 -11.76 41.62 -11.80
N ALA A 376 -12.81 42.21 -11.26
CA ALA A 376 -12.82 43.61 -10.89
C ALA A 376 -13.58 43.80 -9.57
N ALA A 377 -13.13 44.74 -8.75
CA ALA A 377 -13.79 45.10 -7.51
C ALA A 377 -13.76 46.62 -7.32
N GLN A 378 -14.86 47.17 -6.83
CA GLN A 378 -14.93 48.58 -6.44
C GLN A 378 -14.47 48.76 -5.00
N PHE A 379 -13.90 49.93 -4.70
CA PHE A 379 -13.58 50.35 -3.34
C PHE A 379 -14.23 51.69 -3.03
N ASP A 380 -14.46 51.95 -1.74
CA ASP A 380 -14.93 53.24 -1.26
C ASP A 380 -13.76 54.24 -1.25
N PRO A 381 -13.80 55.33 -2.03
CA PRO A 381 -12.71 56.30 -2.09
C PRO A 381 -12.49 57.06 -0.77
N ALA A 382 -13.44 57.03 0.18
CA ALA A 382 -13.31 57.72 1.46
C ALA A 382 -12.30 57.03 2.40
N ASN A 383 -12.22 55.70 2.34
CA ASN A 383 -11.37 54.89 3.22
C ASN A 383 -10.45 53.91 2.46
N GLY A 384 -10.58 53.82 1.13
CA GLY A 384 -9.81 52.91 0.28
C GLY A 384 -10.29 51.46 0.35
N GLU A 385 -11.35 51.15 1.10
CA GLU A 385 -11.74 49.76 1.39
C GLU A 385 -12.63 49.16 0.30
N GLY A 386 -12.35 47.92 -0.07
CA GLY A 386 -13.17 47.14 -0.98
C GLY A 386 -13.18 45.65 -0.64
N THR A 387 -13.98 44.91 -1.39
CA THR A 387 -14.07 43.45 -1.25
C THR A 387 -13.96 42.79 -2.61
N LEU A 388 -13.09 41.79 -2.70
CA LEU A 388 -12.88 40.99 -3.90
C LEU A 388 -13.47 39.59 -3.70
N LEU A 389 -14.30 39.15 -4.64
CA LEU A 389 -14.86 37.81 -4.67
C LEU A 389 -14.08 36.95 -5.66
N VAL A 390 -13.40 35.92 -5.15
CA VAL A 390 -12.66 34.95 -5.98
C VAL A 390 -12.90 33.54 -5.47
N GLY A 391 -13.38 32.67 -6.35
CA GLY A 391 -13.77 31.31 -5.99
C GLY A 391 -14.90 31.32 -4.96
N GLU A 392 -14.64 30.76 -3.79
CA GLU A 392 -15.56 30.78 -2.64
C GLU A 392 -15.12 31.78 -1.54
N GLY A 393 -13.99 32.48 -1.73
CA GLY A 393 -13.44 33.44 -0.78
C GLY A 393 -13.94 34.86 -1.00
N THR A 394 -13.93 35.66 0.07
CA THR A 394 -14.39 37.05 0.10
C THR A 394 -13.34 37.92 0.79
N TYR A 395 -12.43 38.48 0.00
CA TYR A 395 -11.20 39.10 0.51
C TYR A 395 -11.38 40.59 0.69
N ARG A 396 -11.18 41.09 1.92
CA ARG A 396 -11.11 42.54 2.17
C ARG A 396 -9.78 43.07 1.64
N PHE A 397 -9.83 44.22 0.98
CA PHE A 397 -8.62 44.94 0.57
C PHE A 397 -8.73 46.43 0.88
N VAL A 398 -7.58 47.07 0.97
CA VAL A 398 -7.44 48.52 1.18
C VAL A 398 -6.47 49.06 0.13
N VAL A 399 -6.89 50.09 -0.59
CA VAL A 399 -6.06 50.81 -1.56
C VAL A 399 -5.47 52.05 -0.88
N THR A 400 -4.15 52.19 -0.93
CA THR A 400 -3.44 53.39 -0.45
C THR A 400 -2.53 53.91 -1.56
N GLY A 401 -2.89 55.06 -2.14
CA GLY A 401 -2.23 55.53 -3.37
C GLY A 401 -2.57 54.60 -4.53
N THR A 402 -1.55 53.92 -5.08
CA THR A 402 -1.71 52.90 -6.13
C THR A 402 -1.59 51.47 -5.61
N ASP A 403 -1.20 51.30 -4.36
CA ASP A 403 -0.80 50.02 -3.79
C ASP A 403 -1.92 49.41 -2.96
N LEU A 404 -1.86 48.09 -2.81
CA LEU A 404 -2.93 47.30 -2.23
C LEU A 404 -2.43 46.52 -1.00
N ALA A 405 -3.28 46.48 0.02
CA ALA A 405 -3.18 45.58 1.16
C ALA A 405 -4.41 44.65 1.12
N MET A 406 -4.24 43.34 1.31
CA MET A 406 -5.34 42.38 1.23
C MET A 406 -5.30 41.41 2.40
N ASP A 407 -6.48 40.99 2.84
CA ASP A 407 -6.69 39.85 3.73
C ASP A 407 -6.49 38.58 2.88
N GLN A 408 -5.28 38.03 2.91
CA GLN A 408 -4.88 36.91 2.06
C GLN A 408 -5.25 35.57 2.69
N THR A 409 -5.44 35.52 4.01
CA THR A 409 -5.81 34.31 4.76
C THR A 409 -7.33 34.14 4.95
N ASN A 410 -8.09 35.19 4.61
CA ASN A 410 -9.54 35.29 4.75
C ASN A 410 -10.02 35.10 6.20
N ASP A 411 -9.28 35.67 7.15
CA ASP A 411 -9.61 35.64 8.58
C ASP A 411 -10.29 36.94 9.07
N GLY A 412 -10.48 37.90 8.17
CA GLY A 412 -11.09 39.20 8.42
C GLY A 412 -10.10 40.29 8.81
N GLN A 413 -8.80 39.99 8.89
CA GLN A 413 -7.75 40.93 9.27
C GLN A 413 -6.70 41.07 8.17
N ILE A 414 -5.96 42.19 8.21
CA ILE A 414 -4.79 42.43 7.35
C ILE A 414 -3.66 42.76 8.31
N ASN A 415 -2.95 41.72 8.78
CA ASN A 415 -2.08 41.84 9.95
C ASN A 415 -0.76 41.04 9.86
N GLY A 416 -0.37 40.64 8.64
CA GLY A 416 0.84 39.84 8.41
C GLY A 416 0.62 38.33 8.40
N GLY A 417 -0.62 37.86 8.27
CA GLY A 417 -0.92 36.44 8.05
C GLY A 417 -0.28 35.91 6.77
N GLU A 418 0.17 34.65 6.78
CA GLU A 418 0.72 33.98 5.59
C GLU A 418 -0.32 33.05 4.95
N ALA A 419 -0.58 33.29 3.67
CA ALA A 419 -1.36 32.43 2.80
C ALA A 419 -0.49 31.26 2.28
N ARG A 420 -1.09 30.08 2.16
CA ARG A 420 -0.42 28.83 1.73
C ARG A 420 -1.16 28.21 0.57
N PHE A 421 -0.45 27.68 -0.43
CA PHE A 421 -1.12 27.10 -1.59
C PHE A 421 -1.63 25.70 -1.26
N VAL A 422 -2.95 25.55 -1.16
CA VAL A 422 -3.62 24.28 -0.88
C VAL A 422 -3.83 23.54 -2.19
N LEU A 423 -3.20 22.38 -2.25
CA LEU A 423 -3.16 21.51 -3.41
C LEU A 423 -4.41 20.62 -3.51
N LEU A 424 -4.66 20.07 -4.70
CA LEU A 424 -5.68 19.05 -4.89
C LEU A 424 -5.44 17.85 -3.94
N GLY A 425 -6.44 17.46 -3.15
CA GLY A 425 -6.26 16.42 -2.11
C GLY A 425 -5.79 16.94 -0.74
N GLY A 426 -5.57 18.24 -0.58
CA GLY A 426 -5.43 18.87 0.74
C GLY A 426 -4.02 18.91 1.32
N SER A 427 -2.98 18.48 0.59
CA SER A 427 -1.60 18.88 0.93
C SER A 427 -1.40 20.37 0.66
N ARG A 428 -0.33 20.97 1.19
CA ARG A 428 -0.08 22.41 1.04
C ARG A 428 1.37 22.72 0.74
N LEU A 429 1.59 23.78 -0.02
CA LEU A 429 2.87 24.43 -0.20
C LEU A 429 2.90 25.69 0.67
N ASP A 430 3.85 25.73 1.58
CA ASP A 430 4.23 26.91 2.35
C ASP A 430 5.50 27.47 1.72
N PHE A 431 5.46 28.72 1.26
CA PHE A 431 6.59 29.32 0.55
C PHE A 431 7.68 29.79 1.51
N GLY A 432 7.32 30.13 2.75
CA GLY A 432 8.26 30.45 3.83
C GLY A 432 9.21 31.63 3.56
N PRO A 433 9.92 32.10 4.59
CA PRO A 433 11.02 33.04 4.42
C PRO A 433 12.25 32.35 3.81
N GLY A 434 13.05 33.10 3.04
CA GLY A 434 14.39 32.65 2.63
C GLY A 434 14.45 31.63 1.50
N PHE A 435 13.40 31.49 0.69
CA PHE A 435 13.36 30.58 -0.47
C PHE A 435 13.32 29.08 -0.13
N THR A 436 12.94 28.74 1.10
CA THR A 436 12.67 27.36 1.54
C THR A 436 11.18 27.07 1.48
N ILE A 437 10.76 26.31 0.47
CA ILE A 437 9.38 25.88 0.30
C ILE A 437 9.16 24.57 1.06
N THR A 438 8.15 24.52 1.91
CA THR A 438 7.74 23.32 2.64
C THR A 438 6.48 22.73 2.01
N HIS A 439 6.57 21.48 1.54
CA HIS A 439 5.41 20.66 1.20
C HIS A 439 4.94 19.91 2.45
N THR A 440 3.73 20.21 2.93
CA THR A 440 3.11 19.49 4.04
C THR A 440 2.05 18.53 3.53
N THR A 441 2.16 17.25 3.91
CA THR A 441 1.11 16.24 3.76
C THR A 441 0.45 16.01 5.13
N PRO A 442 -0.78 16.52 5.36
CA PRO A 442 -1.44 16.42 6.65
C PRO A 442 -1.81 14.98 7.02
N ALA A 443 -1.53 14.56 8.25
CA ALA A 443 -1.82 13.20 8.72
C ALA A 443 -3.32 12.90 8.77
N ARG A 444 -4.15 13.92 8.99
CA ARG A 444 -5.62 13.80 9.03
C ARG A 444 -6.27 13.39 7.70
N LEU A 445 -5.50 13.39 6.61
CA LEU A 445 -5.95 12.83 5.33
C LEU A 445 -5.90 11.30 5.31
N PHE A 446 -5.32 10.67 6.34
CA PHE A 446 -5.06 9.24 6.43
C PHE A 446 -5.73 8.61 7.65
N SER A 447 -6.02 7.31 7.58
CA SER A 447 -6.77 6.57 8.61
C SER A 447 -5.97 6.30 9.90
N ASN A 448 -4.63 6.41 9.85
CA ASN A 448 -3.75 6.22 11.01
C ASN A 448 -2.74 7.39 11.11
N PRO A 449 -3.11 8.51 11.75
CA PRO A 449 -2.28 9.72 11.73
C PRO A 449 -1.04 9.60 12.61
N ALA A 450 0.14 9.76 12.02
CA ALA A 450 1.46 9.73 12.68
C ALA A 450 2.15 11.10 12.67
N GLY A 451 1.35 12.18 12.70
CA GLY A 451 1.78 13.57 12.59
C GLY A 451 1.98 14.04 11.14
N ASP A 452 1.76 15.33 10.90
CA ASP A 452 1.92 15.92 9.55
C ASP A 452 3.33 15.69 9.02
N GLU A 453 3.44 15.31 7.76
CA GLU A 453 4.72 15.10 7.09
C GLU A 453 5.14 16.37 6.37
N ASN A 454 6.35 16.87 6.69
CA ASN A 454 6.91 18.06 6.07
C ASN A 454 8.18 17.68 5.29
N THR A 455 8.22 18.05 4.01
CA THR A 455 9.40 17.89 3.15
C THR A 455 9.73 19.23 2.50
N GLN A 456 10.99 19.64 2.60
CA GLN A 456 11.47 20.95 2.16
C GLN A 456 12.22 20.85 0.84
N LEU A 457 12.18 21.96 0.09
CA LEU A 457 13.02 22.23 -1.06
C LEU A 457 13.47 23.69 -1.00
N ASP A 458 14.68 23.96 -1.45
CA ASP A 458 15.30 25.28 -1.41
C ASP A 458 15.52 25.80 -2.83
N VAL A 459 15.21 27.07 -3.06
CA VAL A 459 15.64 27.78 -4.27
C VAL A 459 16.94 28.54 -3.96
N THR A 460 17.96 28.30 -4.76
CA THR A 460 19.31 28.86 -4.57
C THR A 460 19.68 29.84 -5.68
N PHE A 461 20.56 30.80 -5.39
CA PHE A 461 20.91 31.93 -6.27
C PHE A 461 22.42 32.08 -6.47
N ASN A 462 23.08 31.06 -7.00
CA ASN A 462 24.54 31.03 -7.18
C ASN A 462 24.95 31.31 -8.64
N GLY A 463 24.72 32.54 -9.11
CA GLY A 463 24.98 32.94 -10.51
C GLY A 463 23.90 32.51 -11.50
N GLN A 464 23.10 31.52 -11.14
CA GLN A 464 21.82 31.13 -11.75
C GLN A 464 20.82 30.82 -10.62
N VAL A 465 19.53 30.78 -10.95
CA VAL A 465 18.53 30.19 -10.04
C VAL A 465 18.61 28.68 -10.18
N ASP A 466 18.57 27.97 -9.07
CA ASP A 466 18.61 26.50 -9.04
C ASP A 466 17.81 25.93 -7.87
N LEU A 467 17.58 24.62 -7.86
CA LEU A 467 16.89 23.91 -6.79
C LEU A 467 17.83 23.00 -6.03
N ASP A 468 17.68 22.98 -4.71
CA ASP A 468 18.19 21.91 -3.86
C ASP A 468 17.03 21.23 -3.14
N VAL A 469 17.11 19.90 -3.02
CA VAL A 469 16.17 19.13 -2.21
C VAL A 469 16.99 18.44 -1.15
N PRO A 470 17.03 18.98 0.08
CA PRO A 470 17.79 18.40 1.18
C PRO A 470 17.45 16.92 1.35
N SER A 471 18.45 16.08 1.62
CA SER A 471 18.23 14.66 1.84
C SER A 471 19.38 14.08 2.67
N PRO A 472 19.11 13.31 3.74
CA PRO A 472 17.80 12.84 4.20
C PRO A 472 16.96 13.94 4.90
N GLN A 473 15.64 13.76 4.96
CA GLN A 473 14.73 14.59 5.78
C GLN A 473 13.84 13.69 6.64
N GLY A 474 13.77 13.96 7.94
CA GLY A 474 13.04 13.11 8.88
C GLY A 474 13.60 11.68 8.94
N SER A 475 12.75 10.71 9.30
CA SER A 475 13.16 9.30 9.45
C SER A 475 12.94 8.44 8.20
N THR A 476 12.13 8.90 7.24
CA THR A 476 11.67 8.10 6.09
C THR A 476 12.12 8.65 4.74
N PHE A 477 12.22 9.98 4.58
CA PHE A 477 12.49 10.56 3.27
C PHE A 477 13.99 10.61 2.96
N VAL A 478 14.39 9.82 1.97
CA VAL A 478 15.76 9.79 1.42
C VAL A 478 15.70 9.75 -0.09
N LEU A 479 16.37 10.68 -0.75
CA LEU A 479 16.54 10.69 -2.21
C LEU A 479 17.61 9.68 -2.63
N LYS A 480 17.20 8.71 -3.46
CA LYS A 480 18.05 7.68 -4.05
C LYS A 480 18.25 7.93 -5.53
N SER A 481 19.43 7.59 -6.06
CA SER A 481 19.72 7.73 -7.50
C SER A 481 18.89 6.73 -8.30
N ALA A 482 18.20 7.20 -9.34
CA ALA A 482 17.47 6.38 -10.31
C ALA A 482 18.20 6.33 -11.68
N GLY A 483 19.44 6.81 -11.74
CA GLY A 483 20.22 6.93 -12.98
C GLY A 483 19.89 8.18 -13.80
N GLY A 484 20.76 8.52 -14.75
CA GLY A 484 20.52 9.63 -15.69
C GLY A 484 20.37 11.02 -15.06
N GLY A 485 21.00 11.27 -13.91
CA GLY A 485 20.84 12.52 -13.15
C GLY A 485 19.55 12.60 -12.32
N ILE A 486 18.72 11.56 -12.33
CA ILE A 486 17.46 11.54 -11.59
C ILE A 486 17.70 11.01 -10.18
N LYS A 487 17.15 11.71 -9.19
CA LYS A 487 17.01 11.26 -7.81
C LYS A 487 15.54 11.16 -7.44
N GLN A 488 15.16 10.10 -6.75
CA GLN A 488 13.78 9.84 -6.33
C GLN A 488 13.72 9.50 -4.85
N GLY A 489 12.70 9.98 -4.16
CA GLY A 489 12.42 9.66 -2.77
C GLY A 489 10.93 9.69 -2.52
N MET A 490 10.44 8.74 -1.72
CA MET A 490 9.05 8.67 -1.35
C MET A 490 8.92 8.99 0.14
N THR A 491 7.97 9.86 0.45
CA THR A 491 7.62 10.21 1.82
C THR A 491 6.82 9.07 2.47
N ARG A 492 6.59 9.10 3.80
CA ARG A 492 5.80 8.07 4.51
C ARG A 492 4.41 7.93 3.90
N TYR A 493 3.75 9.06 3.65
CA TYR A 493 2.41 9.11 3.08
C TYR A 493 2.37 8.96 1.55
N GLY A 494 3.41 8.38 0.95
CA GLY A 494 3.42 8.03 -0.47
C GLY A 494 3.55 9.23 -1.41
N THR A 495 4.01 10.39 -0.93
CA THR A 495 4.34 11.51 -1.82
C THR A 495 5.67 11.20 -2.51
N LEU A 496 5.68 11.14 -3.85
CA LEU A 496 6.89 10.86 -4.62
C LEU A 496 7.53 12.17 -5.07
N PHE A 497 8.79 12.37 -4.69
CA PHE A 497 9.65 13.43 -5.20
C PHE A 497 10.56 12.86 -6.27
N THR A 498 10.54 13.42 -7.47
CA THR A 498 11.46 13.13 -8.57
C THR A 498 12.24 14.39 -8.91
N TRP A 499 13.47 14.45 -8.42
CA TRP A 499 14.42 15.54 -8.67
C TRP A 499 15.34 15.16 -9.81
N LYS A 500 15.26 15.90 -10.92
CA LYS A 500 16.12 15.71 -12.07
C LYS A 500 17.23 16.75 -12.04
N LYS A 501 18.45 16.27 -11.83
CA LYS A 501 19.67 17.07 -11.91
C LYS A 501 20.06 17.26 -13.36
N GLU A 502 20.19 18.51 -13.78
CA GLU A 502 20.61 18.88 -15.13
C GLU A 502 21.92 19.68 -15.08
N SER A 503 22.60 19.86 -16.21
CA SER A 503 23.85 20.65 -16.23
C SER A 503 23.62 22.16 -16.07
N GLY A 504 22.37 22.59 -16.24
CA GLY A 504 21.92 23.97 -16.02
C GLY A 504 21.16 24.04 -14.70
N SER A 505 19.87 24.36 -14.79
CA SER A 505 18.96 24.46 -13.65
C SER A 505 18.15 23.18 -13.45
N ASP A 506 18.07 22.70 -12.22
CA ASP A 506 17.40 21.45 -11.88
C ASP A 506 15.87 21.55 -11.95
N SER A 507 15.18 20.42 -12.07
CA SER A 507 13.71 20.38 -12.01
C SER A 507 13.19 19.36 -11.01
N LEU A 508 12.06 19.67 -10.39
CA LEU A 508 11.41 18.81 -9.42
C LEU A 508 9.97 18.53 -9.83
N HIS A 509 9.59 17.26 -9.74
CA HIS A 509 8.21 16.82 -9.83
C HIS A 509 7.82 16.16 -8.51
N ILE A 510 6.75 16.64 -7.90
CA ILE A 510 6.14 16.08 -6.69
C ILE A 510 4.78 15.53 -7.10
N SER A 511 4.54 14.26 -6.78
CA SER A 511 3.28 13.58 -7.07
C SER A 511 2.71 12.99 -5.79
N THR A 512 1.52 13.44 -5.41
CA THR A 512 0.77 12.92 -4.26
C THR A 512 -0.49 12.24 -4.76
N GLY A 513 -0.79 11.03 -4.28
CA GLY A 513 -2.08 10.38 -4.54
C GLY A 513 -3.23 11.24 -3.99
N THR A 514 -4.26 11.52 -4.79
CA THR A 514 -5.40 12.33 -4.35
C THR A 514 -6.28 11.55 -3.38
N THR A 515 -6.49 12.10 -2.20
CA THR A 515 -7.32 11.55 -1.12
C THR A 515 -8.82 11.78 -1.39
N GLN A 516 -9.38 10.91 -2.22
CA GLN A 516 -10.72 10.34 -1.98
C GLN A 516 -10.75 8.81 -2.22
N SER A 517 -9.62 8.20 -2.55
CA SER A 517 -9.43 6.76 -2.41
C SER A 517 -8.71 6.49 -1.09
N SER A 518 -9.25 5.56 -0.30
CA SER A 518 -8.53 4.82 0.73
C SER A 518 -7.05 4.73 0.39
N SER A 519 -6.18 5.35 1.21
CA SER A 519 -4.74 5.11 1.31
C SER A 519 -3.99 4.83 -0.01
N SER A 520 -2.97 5.61 -0.34
CA SER A 520 -1.84 5.13 -1.15
C SER A 520 -1.01 4.08 -0.38
N SER A 521 -1.71 3.16 0.28
CA SER A 521 -1.16 1.99 0.90
C SER A 521 -0.80 1.01 -0.19
N GLY A 522 0.41 0.48 -0.13
CA GLY A 522 0.76 -0.72 -0.85
C GLY A 522 -0.26 -1.81 -0.49
N GLY A 523 -1.04 -2.28 -1.46
CA GLY A 523 -1.98 -3.38 -1.24
C GLY A 523 -1.21 -4.70 -1.19
N VAL A 524 -1.03 -5.26 0.01
CA VAL A 524 -0.52 -6.62 0.19
C VAL A 524 -1.70 -7.58 0.23
N PHE A 525 -1.73 -8.53 -0.71
CA PHE A 525 -2.79 -9.52 -0.82
C PHE A 525 -2.27 -10.85 -0.28
N ILE A 526 -2.84 -11.30 0.83
CA ILE A 526 -2.60 -12.63 1.39
C ILE A 526 -3.74 -13.53 0.90
N THR A 527 -3.43 -14.53 0.08
CA THR A 527 -4.47 -15.30 -0.62
C THR A 527 -4.24 -16.80 -0.53
N LEU A 528 -5.32 -17.57 -0.45
CA LEU A 528 -5.39 -19.02 -0.72
C LEU A 528 -6.13 -19.29 -2.05
N GLU A 529 -6.14 -18.31 -2.96
CA GLU A 529 -6.71 -18.37 -4.30
C GLU A 529 -5.77 -17.71 -5.33
N ARG A 530 -4.45 -17.95 -5.20
CA ARG A 530 -3.41 -17.39 -6.07
C ARG A 530 -3.73 -17.41 -7.57
N PRO A 531 -4.33 -18.47 -8.17
CA PRO A 531 -4.67 -18.47 -9.59
C PRO A 531 -5.62 -17.33 -10.02
N LYS A 532 -6.41 -16.76 -9.09
CA LYS A 532 -7.28 -15.61 -9.38
C LYS A 532 -6.52 -14.28 -9.38
N LEU A 533 -5.42 -14.19 -8.63
CA LEU A 533 -4.64 -12.94 -8.48
C LEU A 533 -3.44 -12.83 -9.42
N VAL A 534 -2.94 -13.96 -9.92
CA VAL A 534 -1.81 -14.03 -10.83
C VAL A 534 -2.35 -14.38 -12.22
N LYS A 535 -2.34 -13.43 -13.15
CA LYS A 535 -2.52 -13.76 -14.57
C LYS A 535 -1.32 -14.61 -14.99
N THR A 536 -1.49 -15.92 -15.11
CA THR A 536 -0.51 -16.79 -15.73
C THR A 536 -0.44 -16.42 -17.22
N PRO A 537 0.69 -15.89 -17.74
CA PRO A 537 0.86 -15.87 -19.18
C PRO A 537 1.06 -17.32 -19.62
N ALA A 538 0.08 -17.86 -20.33
CA ALA A 538 0.25 -19.12 -21.03
C ALA A 538 1.27 -18.87 -22.15
N VAL A 539 2.52 -19.32 -21.95
CA VAL A 539 3.52 -19.34 -23.03
C VAL A 539 4.13 -20.72 -23.08
N CYS A 540 3.94 -21.36 -24.23
CA CYS A 540 4.53 -22.61 -24.65
C CYS A 540 5.03 -22.38 -26.08
N GLY A 541 5.95 -23.22 -26.57
CA GLY A 541 6.79 -22.97 -27.75
C GLY A 541 6.13 -22.24 -28.93
N ASP A 542 6.92 -21.36 -29.55
CA ASP A 542 6.66 -20.47 -30.71
C ASP A 542 5.81 -19.19 -30.52
N ASN A 543 5.23 -18.98 -29.34
CA ASN A 543 4.41 -17.80 -29.02
C ASN A 543 3.09 -17.68 -29.84
N VAL A 544 2.56 -18.77 -30.40
CA VAL A 544 1.28 -18.79 -31.12
C VAL A 544 0.28 -19.72 -30.44
N VAL A 545 -0.79 -19.17 -29.84
CA VAL A 545 -1.83 -19.98 -29.18
C VAL A 545 -2.76 -20.62 -30.22
N ASN A 546 -2.58 -21.91 -30.51
CA ASN A 546 -3.57 -22.73 -31.21
C ASN A 546 -4.39 -23.55 -30.20
N GLY A 547 -5.69 -23.74 -30.48
CA GLY A 547 -6.71 -24.25 -29.55
C GLY A 547 -6.57 -25.71 -29.05
N LYS A 548 -5.38 -26.31 -29.10
CA LYS A 548 -5.07 -27.67 -28.60
C LYS A 548 -3.81 -27.74 -27.73
N GLU A 549 -3.23 -26.62 -27.31
CA GLU A 549 -2.02 -26.64 -26.48
C GLU A 549 -2.34 -26.72 -24.98
N SER A 550 -1.70 -27.67 -24.31
CA SER A 550 -1.72 -27.86 -22.85
C SER A 550 -0.27 -27.87 -22.37
N CYS A 551 -0.02 -27.14 -21.28
CA CYS A 551 1.31 -26.98 -20.70
C CYS A 551 1.25 -27.33 -19.22
N ASP A 552 2.32 -27.98 -18.76
CA ASP A 552 2.42 -28.46 -17.39
C ASP A 552 2.35 -27.31 -16.37
N PRO A 553 1.79 -27.56 -15.17
CA PRO A 553 1.72 -26.55 -14.13
C PRO A 553 3.12 -26.09 -13.65
N PRO A 554 3.24 -24.87 -13.10
CA PRO A 554 4.48 -24.38 -12.52
C PRO A 554 5.00 -25.35 -11.43
N GLY A 555 6.21 -25.89 -11.61
CA GLY A 555 6.83 -26.86 -10.69
C GLY A 555 7.12 -28.25 -11.27
N SER A 556 6.75 -28.52 -12.52
CA SER A 556 7.12 -29.78 -13.20
C SER A 556 8.62 -29.81 -13.56
N LYS A 557 9.30 -30.92 -13.22
CA LYS A 557 10.76 -31.12 -13.35
C LYS A 557 11.24 -31.31 -14.81
N CYS A 558 10.50 -30.84 -15.81
CA CYS A 558 10.93 -30.86 -17.22
C CYS A 558 12.05 -29.85 -17.55
N LEU A 559 12.64 -29.19 -16.56
CA LEU A 559 13.78 -28.28 -16.70
C LEU A 559 15.09 -28.99 -16.33
N GLY A 560 15.79 -29.54 -17.33
CA GLY A 560 17.13 -30.13 -17.17
C GLY A 560 18.22 -29.12 -16.74
N THR A 561 19.33 -29.65 -16.22
CA THR A 561 20.38 -28.93 -15.47
C THR A 561 21.51 -28.30 -16.31
N LYS A 562 21.36 -28.16 -17.64
CA LYS A 562 22.39 -27.56 -18.52
C LYS A 562 21.90 -26.32 -19.27
N LEU A 563 22.77 -25.32 -19.37
CA LEU A 563 22.48 -23.96 -19.87
C LEU A 563 21.98 -23.84 -21.33
N PHE A 564 22.02 -24.94 -22.11
CA PHE A 564 21.55 -24.97 -23.51
C PHE A 564 20.58 -26.12 -23.83
N GLU A 565 20.07 -26.82 -22.80
CA GLU A 565 19.05 -27.88 -22.94
C GLU A 565 17.76 -27.53 -22.17
N ARG A 566 17.48 -26.23 -21.98
CA ARG A 566 16.18 -25.79 -21.45
C ARG A 566 15.17 -25.74 -22.58
N GLY A 567 14.36 -26.78 -22.68
CA GLY A 567 13.23 -26.87 -23.61
C GLY A 567 13.49 -27.81 -24.77
N THR A 568 13.17 -29.08 -24.57
CA THR A 568 12.70 -29.91 -25.68
C THR A 568 11.41 -30.60 -25.28
N CYS A 569 10.29 -29.93 -25.53
CA CYS A 569 9.17 -30.54 -26.23
C CYS A 569 8.86 -29.63 -27.42
N ALA A 570 9.24 -30.06 -28.61
CA ALA A 570 8.69 -29.61 -29.88
C ALA A 570 8.64 -30.85 -30.78
N LYS A 571 7.55 -31.12 -31.50
CA LYS A 571 7.10 -30.24 -32.58
C LYS A 571 5.59 -30.04 -32.74
N ASP A 572 4.77 -30.65 -31.90
CA ASP A 572 3.30 -30.60 -31.95
C ASP A 572 2.75 -31.48 -30.82
N CYS A 573 2.55 -30.89 -29.64
CA CYS A 573 2.08 -31.56 -28.43
C CYS A 573 0.81 -32.38 -28.69
N ASN A 574 0.91 -33.72 -28.65
CA ASN A 574 -0.20 -34.60 -29.00
C ASN A 574 -0.42 -35.80 -28.06
N THR A 575 0.10 -35.81 -26.82
CA THR A 575 -0.52 -36.48 -25.63
C THR A 575 0.47 -36.71 -24.48
N CYS A 576 0.00 -36.51 -23.24
CA CYS A 576 0.36 -37.37 -22.11
C CYS A 576 -0.93 -38.06 -21.65
N VAL A 577 -1.20 -39.27 -22.14
CA VAL A 577 -2.29 -40.11 -21.62
C VAL A 577 -1.73 -41.05 -20.56
N THR A 578 -2.49 -41.12 -19.47
CA THR A 578 -2.39 -41.99 -18.30
C THR A 578 -1.98 -43.45 -18.56
N SER A 579 -1.18 -43.98 -17.64
CA SER A 579 -1.41 -45.29 -17.01
C SER A 579 -0.94 -45.25 -15.57
#